data_AF-A0A2U2CKM1-F1
#
_entry.id   AF-A0A2U2CKM1-F1
#
_cell.length_a   1.000
_cell.length_b   1.000
_cell.length_c   1.000
_cell.angle_alpha   90.00
_cell.angle_beta   90.00
_cell.angle_gamma   90.00
#
_symmetry.space_group_name_H-M   'P 1'
#
loop_
_entity.id
_entity.type
_entity.pdbx_description
1 polymer ?
#
loop_
_entity_poly.entity_id
_entity_poly.type
_entity_poly.pdbx_seq_one_letter_code
_entity_poly.pdbx_strand_id
1 'polypeptide(L)'
;MTDFLTRDIREGLEQARRQTQRRRSRLRLRVGEESFPILSFREDGFTLDVEDAPHLRGCVDIYDGARHICQALIIATAQEGSRMTYEFKRATQVTDRPPLDYSRDDDAPVALLSRD
;
A
#
# COMPACT_ATOMS: atom_id res chain seq x y z
N MET A 1 -29.14 5.28 25.64
CA MET A 1 -28.10 6.03 26.39
C MET A 1 -27.04 6.43 25.39
N THR A 2 -26.94 7.72 25.10
CA THR A 2 -26.03 8.28 24.10
C THR A 2 -24.70 8.57 24.78
N ASP A 3 -23.69 7.77 24.45
CA ASP A 3 -22.32 7.92 24.94
C ASP A 3 -21.68 9.13 24.22
N PHE A 4 -21.81 10.32 24.80
CA PHE A 4 -21.20 11.53 24.28
C PHE A 4 -19.85 11.74 24.94
N LEU A 5 -18.79 11.31 24.26
CA LEU A 5 -17.44 11.74 24.58
C LEU A 5 -17.33 13.25 24.34
N THR A 6 -16.77 13.99 25.31
CA THR A 6 -16.37 15.39 25.12
C THR A 6 -15.41 15.47 23.94
N ARG A 7 -15.51 16.56 23.17
CA ARG A 7 -14.71 16.79 21.94
C ARG A 7 -13.23 16.49 22.14
N ASP A 8 -12.65 16.96 23.24
CA ASP A 8 -11.24 16.78 23.57
C ASP A 8 -10.84 15.31 23.75
N ILE A 9 -11.70 14.50 24.39
CA ILE A 9 -11.45 13.06 24.59
C ILE A 9 -11.55 12.32 23.25
N ARG A 10 -12.53 12.68 22.42
CA ARG A 10 -12.69 12.09 21.10
C ARG A 10 -11.49 12.39 20.19
N GLU A 11 -11.06 13.65 20.16
CA GLU A 11 -9.88 14.08 19.40
C GLU A 11 -8.60 13.39 19.90
N GLY A 12 -8.41 13.30 21.23
CA GLY A 12 -7.27 12.60 21.82
C GLY A 12 -7.21 11.11 21.47
N LEU A 13 -8.36 10.41 21.48
CA LEU A 13 -8.45 9.00 21.09
C LEU A 13 -8.15 8.79 19.59
N GLU A 14 -8.62 9.69 18.72
CA GLU A 14 -8.31 9.63 17.29
C GLU A 14 -6.81 9.82 17.04
N GLN A 15 -6.18 10.79 17.69
CA GLN A 15 -4.75 11.04 17.58
C GLN A 15 -3.91 9.84 18.05
N ALA A 16 -4.27 9.23 19.19
CA ALA A 16 -3.59 8.03 19.68
C ALA A 16 -3.71 6.84 18.72
N ARG A 17 -4.89 6.64 18.11
CA ARG A 17 -5.13 5.59 17.11
C ARG A 17 -4.29 5.80 15.84
N ARG A 18 -4.20 7.04 15.34
CA ARG A 18 -3.37 7.39 14.16
C ARG A 18 -1.90 7.11 14.42
N GLN A 19 -1.36 7.58 15.56
CA GLN A 19 0.04 7.34 15.92
C GLN A 19 0.36 5.85 16.04
N THR A 20 -0.55 5.07 16.64
CA THR A 20 -0.39 3.61 16.76
C THR A 20 -0.39 2.93 15.39
N GLN A 21 -1.30 3.29 14.48
CA GLN A 21 -1.33 2.76 13.10
C GLN A 21 -0.06 3.11 12.34
N ARG A 22 0.38 4.38 12.39
CA ARG A 22 1.63 4.83 11.76
C ARG A 22 2.84 4.03 12.25
N ARG A 23 2.97 3.83 13.57
CA ARG A 23 4.09 3.07 14.16
C ARG A 23 4.08 1.58 13.80
N ARG A 24 2.89 0.97 13.70
CA ARG A 24 2.76 -0.45 13.36
C ARG A 24 2.84 -0.72 11.86
N SER A 25 2.61 0.30 11.03
CA SER A 25 2.64 0.12 9.60
C SER A 25 4.07 -0.14 9.11
N ARG A 26 4.26 -1.33 8.53
CA ARG A 26 5.46 -1.71 7.80
C ARG A 26 5.39 -1.30 6.33
N LEU A 27 4.18 -1.02 5.84
CA LEU A 27 3.95 -0.66 4.46
C LEU A 27 4.24 0.83 4.25
N ARG A 28 5.04 1.12 3.23
CA ARG A 28 5.50 2.46 2.89
C ARG A 28 5.17 2.74 1.43
N LEU A 29 4.52 3.87 1.19
CA LEU A 29 4.43 4.46 -0.13
C LEU A 29 5.72 5.25 -0.40
N ARG A 30 6.24 5.21 -1.62
CA ARG A 30 7.34 6.07 -2.06
C ARG A 30 6.95 6.83 -3.33
N VAL A 31 7.20 8.14 -3.32
CA VAL A 31 6.94 9.05 -4.45
C VAL A 31 8.20 9.89 -4.65
N GLY A 32 8.96 9.60 -5.71
CA GLY A 32 10.30 10.18 -5.86
C GLY A 32 11.18 9.80 -4.66
N GLU A 33 11.62 10.80 -3.91
CA GLU A 33 12.46 10.64 -2.71
C GLU A 33 11.65 10.59 -1.41
N GLU A 34 10.37 10.93 -1.45
CA GLU A 34 9.51 11.00 -0.27
C GLU A 34 8.90 9.64 0.07
N SER A 35 8.71 9.37 1.37
CA SER A 35 8.09 8.13 1.82
C SER A 35 7.06 8.33 2.94
N PHE A 36 5.89 7.73 2.75
CA PHE A 36 4.73 7.87 3.62
C PHE A 36 4.27 6.52 4.19
N PRO A 37 3.89 6.44 5.47
CA PRO A 37 3.36 5.22 6.06
C PRO A 37 1.94 4.93 5.56
N ILE A 38 1.68 3.72 5.08
CA ILE A 38 0.35 3.30 4.65
C ILE A 38 -0.47 2.87 5.87
N LEU A 39 -1.58 3.56 6.17
CA LEU A 39 -2.39 3.25 7.35
C LEU A 39 -3.24 1.99 7.18
N SER A 40 -3.73 1.76 5.96
CA SER A 40 -4.52 0.60 5.57
C SER A 40 -4.27 0.29 4.11
N PHE A 41 -4.20 -0.99 3.76
CA PHE A 41 -3.96 -1.46 2.40
C PHE A 41 -5.05 -2.47 2.03
N ARG A 42 -5.60 -2.34 0.83
CA ARG A 42 -6.61 -3.23 0.26
C ARG A 42 -6.25 -3.57 -1.19
N GLU A 43 -7.01 -4.49 -1.78
CA GLU A 43 -6.79 -4.91 -3.17
C GLU A 43 -6.99 -3.76 -4.18
N ASP A 44 -7.93 -2.87 -3.90
CA ASP A 44 -8.34 -1.74 -4.74
C ASP A 44 -7.56 -0.45 -4.47
N GLY A 45 -6.79 -0.39 -3.38
CA GLY A 45 -6.15 0.85 -2.97
C GLY A 45 -5.56 0.86 -1.58
N PHE A 46 -5.36 2.05 -1.04
CA PHE A 46 -4.83 2.25 0.31
C PHE A 46 -5.24 3.59 0.90
N THR A 47 -4.96 3.76 2.19
CA THR A 47 -5.26 5.00 2.92
C THR A 47 -3.99 5.55 3.56
N LEU A 48 -3.77 6.86 3.42
CA LEU A 48 -2.75 7.63 4.11
C LEU A 48 -3.39 8.58 5.13
N ASP A 49 -2.56 9.18 5.97
CA ASP A 49 -2.97 10.36 6.71
C ASP A 49 -2.99 11.58 5.77
N VAL A 50 -4.01 12.42 5.89
CA VAL A 50 -4.20 13.59 5.04
C VAL A 50 -3.07 14.62 5.21
N GLU A 51 -2.46 14.68 6.39
CA GLU A 51 -1.34 15.60 6.67
C GLU A 51 -0.07 15.21 5.92
N ASP A 52 0.11 13.91 5.67
CA ASP A 52 1.31 13.39 5.02
C ASP A 52 1.31 13.75 3.54
N ALA A 53 0.17 13.56 2.85
CA ALA A 53 0.05 13.94 1.46
C ALA A 53 -1.43 14.04 1.05
N PRO A 54 -2.03 15.23 0.89
CA PRO A 54 -3.47 15.35 0.62
C PRO A 54 -3.86 15.08 -0.84
N HIS A 55 -2.95 15.23 -1.81
CA HIS A 55 -3.29 15.21 -3.25
C HIS A 55 -2.33 14.41 -4.14
N LEU A 56 -1.78 13.30 -3.63
CA LEU A 56 -0.95 12.43 -4.45
C LEU A 56 -1.72 11.84 -5.65
N ARG A 57 -1.08 11.89 -6.80
CA ARG A 57 -1.54 11.26 -8.03
C ARG A 57 -0.33 10.86 -8.85
N GLY A 58 -0.43 9.75 -9.57
CA GLY A 58 0.62 9.33 -10.51
C GLY A 58 1.23 7.99 -10.14
N CYS A 59 2.40 7.71 -10.71
CA CYS A 59 3.13 6.48 -10.45
C CYS A 59 3.82 6.54 -9.10
N VAL A 60 3.66 5.49 -8.32
CA VAL A 60 4.18 5.34 -6.95
C VAL A 60 4.70 3.93 -6.76
N ASP A 61 5.65 3.77 -5.84
CA ASP A 61 6.17 2.46 -5.44
C ASP A 61 5.68 2.11 -4.02
N ILE A 62 5.38 0.84 -3.77
CA ILE A 62 4.91 0.36 -2.46
C ILE A 62 5.89 -0.66 -1.91
N TYR A 63 6.34 -0.44 -0.67
CA TYR A 63 7.34 -1.26 0.02
C TYR A 63 6.79 -1.88 1.30
N ASP A 64 7.23 -3.09 1.64
CA ASP A 64 7.13 -3.69 2.98
C ASP A 64 8.55 -3.82 3.55
N GLY A 65 8.91 -2.90 4.43
CA GLY A 65 10.31 -2.71 4.82
C GLY A 65 11.18 -2.41 3.61
N ALA A 66 12.19 -3.25 3.35
CA ALA A 66 13.09 -3.13 2.19
C ALA A 66 12.54 -3.79 0.91
N ARG A 67 11.47 -4.59 1.00
CA ARG A 67 10.94 -5.34 -0.14
C ARG A 67 10.02 -4.46 -0.97
N HIS A 68 10.34 -4.27 -2.25
CA HIS A 68 9.45 -3.61 -3.21
C HIS A 68 8.33 -4.57 -3.59
N ILE A 69 7.08 -4.22 -3.27
CA ILE A 69 5.91 -5.09 -3.50
C ILE A 69 5.32 -4.85 -4.88
N CYS A 70 5.07 -3.59 -5.21
CA CYS A 70 4.46 -3.22 -6.49
C CYS A 70 4.71 -1.77 -6.84
N GLN A 71 4.68 -1.50 -8.14
CA GLN A 71 4.53 -0.17 -8.69
C GLN A 71 3.06 0.03 -9.08
N ALA A 72 2.49 1.18 -8.72
CA ALA A 72 1.08 1.47 -8.97
C ALA A 72 0.87 2.86 -9.57
N LEU A 73 -0.17 3.01 -10.38
CA LEU A 73 -0.68 4.31 -10.81
C LEU A 73 -1.92 4.61 -9.95
N ILE A 74 -1.87 5.69 -9.16
CA ILE A 74 -2.92 6.00 -8.18
C ILE A 74 -3.71 7.26 -8.51
N ILE A 75 -4.92 7.33 -7.95
CA ILE A 75 -5.72 8.54 -7.83
C ILE A 75 -6.25 8.71 -6.41
N ALA A 76 -6.31 9.95 -5.95
CA ALA A 76 -7.08 10.35 -4.77
C ALA A 76 -8.59 10.23 -5.05
N THR A 77 -9.35 9.59 -4.16
CA THR A 77 -10.80 9.38 -4.36
C THR A 77 -11.68 9.93 -3.24
N ALA A 78 -11.27 9.81 -1.98
CA ALA A 78 -12.08 10.27 -0.85
C ALA A 78 -11.21 10.73 0.33
N GLN A 79 -11.66 11.78 1.01
CA GLN A 79 -11.12 12.22 2.29
C GLN A 79 -12.19 12.04 3.38
N GLU A 80 -11.86 11.29 4.43
CA GLU A 80 -12.70 11.08 5.60
C GLU A 80 -11.95 11.49 6.87
N GLY A 81 -12.30 12.66 7.41
CA GLY A 81 -11.57 13.23 8.54
C GLY A 81 -10.10 13.48 8.18
N SER A 82 -9.19 12.75 8.83
CA SER A 82 -7.75 12.82 8.59
C SER A 82 -7.20 11.73 7.67
N ARG A 83 -8.08 10.95 7.05
CA ARG A 83 -7.68 9.84 6.20
C ARG A 83 -7.93 10.21 4.76
N MET A 84 -6.92 9.99 3.93
CA MET A 84 -7.01 10.16 2.49
C MET A 84 -6.93 8.80 1.81
N THR A 85 -7.96 8.45 1.05
CA THR A 85 -8.06 7.18 0.32
C THR A 85 -7.61 7.37 -1.13
N TYR A 86 -6.82 6.40 -1.58
CA TYR A 86 -6.29 6.30 -2.92
C TYR A 86 -6.72 4.98 -3.54
N GLU A 87 -7.10 5.02 -4.81
CA GLU A 87 -7.41 3.84 -5.60
C GLU A 87 -6.33 3.56 -6.64
N PHE A 88 -6.11 2.28 -6.92
CA PHE A 88 -5.24 1.82 -7.98
C PHE A 88 -5.94 1.88 -9.33
N LYS A 89 -5.41 2.69 -10.24
CA LYS A 89 -5.73 2.57 -11.67
C LYS A 89 -5.02 1.40 -12.33
N ARG A 90 -3.83 1.09 -11.81
CA ARG A 90 -3.00 -0.04 -12.21
C ARG A 90 -2.09 -0.39 -11.04
N ALA A 91 -1.91 -1.67 -10.76
CA ALA A 91 -0.91 -2.17 -9.83
C ALA A 91 -0.14 -3.32 -10.48
N THR A 92 1.17 -3.19 -10.58
CA THR A 92 2.06 -4.20 -11.16
C THR A 92 2.94 -4.75 -10.06
N GLN A 93 2.71 -6.00 -9.67
CA GLN A 93 3.56 -6.67 -8.68
C GLN A 93 4.99 -6.80 -9.20
N VAL A 94 5.94 -6.60 -8.30
CA VAL A 94 7.34 -6.92 -8.56
C VAL A 94 7.48 -8.44 -8.58
N THR A 95 8.16 -8.95 -9.60
CA THR A 95 8.47 -10.37 -9.74
C THR A 95 9.97 -10.56 -9.78
N ASP A 96 10.47 -11.56 -9.05
CA ASP A 96 11.91 -11.88 -9.00
C ASP A 96 12.39 -12.68 -10.23
N ARG A 97 11.49 -12.93 -11.18
CA ARG A 97 11.74 -13.63 -12.42
C ARG A 97 11.28 -12.80 -13.61
N PRO A 98 11.98 -12.86 -14.74
CA PRO A 98 11.54 -12.19 -15.96
C PRO A 98 10.17 -12.75 -16.41
N PRO A 99 9.36 -11.94 -17.10
CA PRO A 99 8.20 -12.44 -17.82
C PRO A 99 8.59 -13.60 -18.74
N LEU A 100 7.74 -14.62 -18.82
CA LEU A 100 7.92 -15.69 -19.80
C LEU A 100 7.37 -15.22 -21.14
N ASP A 101 8.11 -15.50 -22.22
CA ASP A 101 7.65 -15.19 -23.58
C ASP A 101 6.51 -16.10 -24.05
N TYR A 102 6.40 -17.30 -23.43
CA TYR A 102 5.42 -18.33 -23.78
C TYR A 102 4.81 -18.95 -22.52
N SER A 103 3.57 -19.44 -22.63
CA SER A 103 2.95 -20.27 -21.59
C SER A 103 3.73 -21.56 -21.40
N ARG A 104 3.82 -22.04 -20.16
CA ARG A 104 4.27 -23.41 -19.87
C ARG A 104 3.07 -24.33 -19.81
N ASP A 105 3.17 -25.47 -20.46
CA ASP A 105 2.21 -26.55 -20.29
C ASP A 105 2.31 -27.12 -18.86
N ASP A 106 1.20 -27.67 -18.36
CA ASP A 106 1.13 -28.20 -16.99
C ASP A 106 2.11 -29.37 -16.76
N ASP A 107 2.37 -30.14 -17.82
CA ASP A 107 3.25 -31.31 -17.88
C ASP A 107 4.64 -31.00 -18.47
N ALA A 108 5.03 -29.72 -18.51
CA ALA A 108 6.37 -29.32 -18.96
C ALA A 108 7.49 -29.92 -18.09
N PRO A 109 8.63 -30.32 -18.68
CA PRO A 109 9.75 -30.89 -17.95
C PRO A 109 10.32 -29.90 -16.92
N VAL A 110 10.50 -30.38 -15.68
CA VAL A 110 10.94 -29.55 -14.54
C VAL A 110 12.46 -29.41 -14.41
N ALA A 111 13.22 -30.27 -15.08
CA ALA A 111 14.68 -30.27 -15.05
C ALA A 111 15.27 -31.00 -16.27
N LEU A 112 16.55 -30.72 -16.55
CA LEU A 112 17.35 -31.50 -17.50
C LEU A 112 17.90 -32.75 -16.80
N LEU A 113 17.75 -33.92 -17.44
CA LEU A 113 18.42 -35.14 -16.98
C LEU A 113 19.90 -35.13 -17.39
N SER A 114 20.77 -35.42 -16.43
CA SER A 114 22.20 -35.60 -16.68
C SER A 114 22.43 -36.84 -17.53
N ARG A 115 23.48 -36.82 -18.38
CA ARG A 115 23.95 -38.03 -19.05
C ARG A 115 24.92 -38.77 -18.13
N ASP A 116 24.72 -40.08 -18.02
CA ASP A 116 25.68 -41.01 -17.41
C ASP A 116 26.94 -41.17 -18.27
#